data_AF-A0A150LDY2-F1
#
_entry.id   AF-A0A150LDY2-F1
#
_cell.length_a   1.000
_cell.length_b   1.000
_cell.length_c   1.000
_cell.angle_alpha   90.00
_cell.angle_beta   90.00
_cell.angle_gamma   90.00
#
_symmetry.space_group_name_H-M   'P 1'
#
loop_
_entity.id
_entity.type
_entity.pdbx_description
1 polymer ?
#
loop_
_entity_poly.entity_id
_entity_poly.type
_entity_poly.pdbx_seq_one_letter_code
_entity_poly.pdbx_strand_id
1 'polypeptide(L)'
;MSGPSLKKLEAHRSIHNGAFIEAKHLTELLEKLYNDGREEHLGEVADALVEHWEKRIIAHAQAEEEGFYQEKVEEDHHLFEKVAMLKRDHDLMRYLIEEVKQLLAQRIDQDVLTRFHALLHINRMHSDDEEKFLF
;
A
#
# COMPACT_ATOMS: atom_id res chain seq x y z
N MET A 1 -14.17 -13.52 -7.89
CA MET A 1 -13.77 -14.54 -6.89
C MET A 1 -12.34 -14.27 -6.51
N SER A 2 -12.06 -14.05 -5.23
CA SER A 2 -10.71 -13.88 -4.69
C SER A 2 -9.87 -15.15 -4.93
N GLY A 3 -8.61 -14.98 -5.32
CA GLY A 3 -7.71 -16.10 -5.59
C GLY A 3 -7.41 -16.93 -4.32
N PRO A 4 -7.02 -18.21 -4.44
CA PRO A 4 -6.76 -19.10 -3.29
C PRO A 4 -5.66 -18.58 -2.33
N SER A 5 -4.75 -17.75 -2.83
CA SER A 5 -3.68 -17.13 -2.06
C SER A 5 -4.17 -16.08 -1.07
N LEU A 6 -5.29 -15.40 -1.35
CA LEU A 6 -5.86 -14.39 -0.46
C LEU A 6 -6.39 -14.99 0.86
N LYS A 7 -6.76 -16.28 0.85
CA LYS A 7 -7.48 -16.93 1.95
C LYS A 7 -6.60 -17.74 2.90
N LYS A 8 -5.29 -17.77 2.67
CA LYS A 8 -4.33 -18.50 3.52
C LYS A 8 -3.35 -17.51 4.14
N LEU A 9 -3.32 -17.44 5.46
CA LEU A 9 -2.50 -16.47 6.21
C LEU A 9 -1.07 -16.37 5.68
N GLU A 10 -0.37 -17.49 5.54
CA GLU A 10 1.03 -17.49 5.08
C GLU A 10 1.20 -16.96 3.65
N ALA A 11 0.25 -17.24 2.76
CA ALA A 11 0.30 -16.75 1.38
C ALA A 11 -0.05 -15.26 1.33
N HIS A 12 -1.03 -14.84 2.11
CA HIS A 12 -1.49 -13.46 2.24
C HIS A 12 -0.39 -12.55 2.82
N ARG A 13 0.19 -12.96 3.96
CA ARG A 13 1.36 -12.33 4.59
C ARG A 13 2.56 -12.24 3.64
N SER A 14 2.80 -13.26 2.82
CA SER A 14 3.87 -13.24 1.84
C SER A 14 3.67 -12.14 0.79
N ILE A 15 2.42 -11.90 0.35
CA ILE A 15 2.07 -10.81 -0.56
C ILE A 15 2.32 -9.46 0.12
N HIS A 16 1.84 -9.26 1.36
CA HIS A 16 2.08 -8.04 2.14
C HIS A 16 3.56 -7.72 2.28
N ASN A 17 4.34 -8.69 2.78
CA ASN A 17 5.76 -8.50 3.01
C ASN A 17 6.52 -8.21 1.72
N GLY A 18 6.23 -8.95 0.64
CA GLY A 18 6.87 -8.74 -0.64
C GLY A 18 6.59 -7.35 -1.21
N ALA A 19 5.32 -6.91 -1.18
CA ALA A 19 4.95 -5.59 -1.65
C ALA A 19 5.54 -4.47 -0.77
N PHE A 20 5.51 -4.62 0.55
CA PHE A 20 6.04 -3.63 1.49
C PHE A 20 7.56 -3.44 1.36
N ILE A 21 8.33 -4.54 1.29
CA ILE A 21 9.80 -4.48 1.20
C ILE A 21 10.23 -3.71 -0.05
N GLU A 22 9.61 -4.00 -1.20
CA GLU A 22 9.92 -3.31 -2.45
C GLU A 22 9.54 -1.82 -2.39
N ALA A 23 8.35 -1.50 -1.87
CA ALA A 23 7.92 -0.11 -1.68
C ALA A 23 8.89 0.67 -0.77
N LYS A 24 9.37 0.03 0.30
CA LYS A 24 10.35 0.60 1.23
C LYS A 24 11.69 0.84 0.54
N HIS A 25 12.21 -0.13 -0.21
CA HIS A 25 13.48 0.03 -0.92
C HIS A 25 13.43 1.15 -1.95
N LEU A 26 12.35 1.25 -2.73
CA LEU A 26 12.14 2.31 -3.70
C LEU A 26 12.00 3.69 -3.03
N THR A 27 11.33 3.76 -1.86
CA THR A 27 11.23 4.99 -1.07
C THR A 27 12.61 5.45 -0.57
N GLU A 28 13.40 4.53 -0.01
CA GLU A 28 14.76 4.81 0.47
C GLU A 28 15.71 5.22 -0.68
N LEU A 29 15.54 4.61 -1.85
CA LEU A 29 16.30 4.97 -3.05
C LEU A 29 15.94 6.39 -3.53
N LEU A 30 14.64 6.72 -3.60
CA LEU A 30 14.17 8.04 -4.00
C LEU A 30 14.70 9.12 -3.06
N GLU A 31 14.60 8.88 -1.74
CA GLU A 31 15.11 9.79 -0.71
C GLU A 31 16.61 9.99 -0.82
N LYS A 32 17.37 8.90 -1.05
CA LYS A 32 18.82 9.00 -1.25
C LYS A 32 19.18 9.84 -2.48
N LEU A 33 18.55 9.58 -3.63
CA LEU A 33 18.79 10.34 -4.85
C LEU A 33 18.47 11.83 -4.67
N TYR A 34 17.40 12.13 -3.93
CA TYR A 34 16.99 13.50 -3.63
C TYR A 34 18.04 14.20 -2.76
N ASN A 35 18.49 13.55 -1.68
CA ASN A 35 19.49 14.10 -0.77
C ASN A 35 20.87 14.26 -1.43
N ASP A 36 21.23 13.37 -2.35
CA ASP A 36 22.48 13.42 -3.10
C ASP A 36 22.44 14.44 -4.27
N GLY A 37 21.29 15.07 -4.55
CA GLY A 37 21.11 16.00 -5.67
C GLY A 37 21.20 15.33 -7.05
N ARG A 38 20.93 14.02 -7.13
CA ARG A 38 21.04 13.20 -8.36
C ARG A 38 19.74 13.26 -9.15
N GLU A 39 19.45 14.41 -9.75
CA GLU A 39 18.18 14.67 -10.44
C GLU A 39 17.91 13.75 -11.65
N GLU A 40 18.97 13.25 -12.29
CA GLU A 40 18.89 12.44 -13.53
C GLU A 40 18.07 11.13 -13.38
N HIS A 41 17.94 10.58 -12.17
CA HIS A 41 17.24 9.32 -11.90
C HIS A 41 16.01 9.49 -10.99
N LEU A 42 15.74 10.70 -10.49
CA LEU A 42 14.65 10.92 -9.53
C LEU A 42 13.27 10.58 -10.11
N GLY A 43 13.02 11.02 -11.35
CA GLY A 43 11.75 10.77 -12.02
C GLY A 43 11.47 9.29 -12.23
N GLU A 44 12.46 8.54 -12.73
CA GLU A 44 12.32 7.10 -12.99
C GLU A 44 12.00 6.30 -11.72
N VAL A 45 12.67 6.62 -10.61
CA VAL A 45 12.42 5.94 -9.33
C VAL A 45 11.06 6.35 -8.75
N ALA A 46 10.66 7.62 -8.87
CA ALA A 46 9.36 8.07 -8.41
C ALA A 46 8.21 7.40 -9.18
N ASP A 47 8.33 7.31 -10.51
CA ASP A 47 7.34 6.65 -11.37
C ASP A 47 7.25 5.15 -11.05
N ALA A 48 8.39 4.47 -10.89
CA ALA A 48 8.43 3.06 -10.51
C ALA A 48 7.80 2.82 -9.12
N LEU A 49 8.02 3.72 -8.17
CA LEU A 49 7.42 3.65 -6.84
C LEU A 49 5.90 3.84 -6.90
N VAL A 50 5.40 4.82 -7.66
CA VAL A 50 3.95 5.00 -7.87
C VAL A 50 3.34 3.77 -8.52
N GLU A 51 3.95 3.26 -9.60
CA GLU A 51 3.49 2.07 -10.30
C GLU A 51 3.42 0.86 -9.36
N HIS A 52 4.42 0.69 -8.50
CA HIS A 52 4.45 -0.39 -7.53
C HIS A 52 3.30 -0.29 -6.52
N TRP A 53 3.03 0.90 -5.97
CA TRP A 53 1.87 1.12 -5.09
C TRP A 53 0.57 0.77 -5.78
N GLU A 54 0.34 1.28 -7.00
CA GLU A 54 -0.91 1.04 -7.74
C GLU A 54 -1.09 -0.44 -8.11
N LYS A 55 -0.07 -1.06 -8.70
CA LYS A 55 -0.18 -2.41 -9.27
C LYS A 55 -0.01 -3.54 -8.27
N ARG A 56 0.59 -3.29 -7.11
CA ARG A 56 0.87 -4.33 -6.10
C ARG A 56 0.02 -4.15 -4.86
N ILE A 57 0.04 -2.98 -4.26
CA ILE A 57 -0.59 -2.75 -2.95
C ILE A 57 -2.07 -2.40 -3.14
N ILE A 58 -2.38 -1.38 -3.95
CA ILE A 58 -3.76 -0.94 -4.18
C ILE A 58 -4.58 -1.99 -4.95
N ALA A 59 -3.96 -2.69 -5.90
CA ALA A 59 -4.60 -3.80 -6.60
C ALA A 59 -4.94 -4.98 -5.66
N HIS A 60 -4.08 -5.26 -4.68
CA HIS A 60 -4.32 -6.29 -3.66
C HIS A 60 -5.46 -5.87 -2.72
N ALA A 61 -5.42 -4.63 -2.22
CA ALA A 61 -6.50 -4.01 -1.45
C ALA A 61 -7.87 -4.09 -2.15
N GLN A 62 -7.90 -3.84 -3.46
CA GLN A 62 -9.12 -3.98 -4.26
C GLN A 62 -9.63 -5.43 -4.30
N ALA A 63 -8.73 -6.40 -4.49
CA ALA A 63 -9.09 -7.82 -4.52
C ALA A 63 -9.64 -8.33 -3.18
N GLU A 64 -9.19 -7.76 -2.06
CA GLU A 64 -9.71 -8.04 -0.72
C GLU A 64 -11.13 -7.51 -0.56
N GLU A 65 -11.33 -6.23 -0.93
CA GLU A 65 -12.62 -5.57 -0.84
C GLU A 65 -13.71 -6.21 -1.73
N GLU A 66 -13.34 -6.67 -2.93
CA GLU A 66 -14.25 -7.30 -3.89
C GLU A 66 -14.67 -8.72 -3.50
N GLY A 67 -14.02 -9.34 -2.51
CA GLY A 67 -14.33 -10.72 -2.16
C GLY A 67 -13.97 -11.12 -0.74
N PHE A 68 -12.69 -11.07 -0.37
CA PHE A 68 -12.20 -11.59 0.90
C PHE A 68 -12.93 -10.98 2.11
N TYR A 69 -13.12 -9.66 2.12
CA TYR A 69 -13.79 -8.96 3.21
C TYR A 69 -15.28 -9.29 3.32
N GLN A 70 -15.96 -9.39 2.18
CA GLN A 70 -17.37 -9.79 2.17
C GLN A 70 -17.53 -11.20 2.76
N GLU A 71 -16.70 -12.15 2.32
CA GLU A 71 -16.72 -13.53 2.83
C GLU A 71 -16.47 -13.58 4.34
N LYS A 72 -15.51 -12.80 4.86
CA LYS A 72 -15.22 -12.74 6.30
C LYS A 72 -16.38 -12.23 7.15
N VAL A 73 -17.08 -11.20 6.68
CA VAL A 73 -18.26 -10.65 7.38
C VAL A 73 -19.46 -11.59 7.29
N GLU A 74 -19.59 -12.34 6.20
CA GLU A 74 -20.61 -13.39 6.07
C GLU A 74 -20.33 -14.59 6.99
N GLU A 75 -19.06 -14.94 7.21
CA GLU A 75 -18.63 -15.98 8.17
C GLU A 75 -18.81 -15.53 9.64
N ASP A 76 -18.45 -14.29 9.96
CA ASP A 76 -18.63 -13.69 11.29
C ASP A 76 -19.02 -12.20 11.20
N HIS A 77 -20.30 -11.91 11.47
CA HIS A 77 -20.84 -10.56 11.45
C HIS A 77 -20.18 -9.58 12.45
N HIS A 78 -19.51 -10.07 13.51
CA HIS A 78 -18.80 -9.19 14.45
C HIS A 78 -17.58 -8.51 13.82
N LEU A 79 -17.09 -9.01 12.69
CA LEU A 79 -15.96 -8.43 11.96
C LEU A 79 -16.33 -7.18 11.17
N PHE A 80 -17.63 -6.82 11.06
CA PHE A 80 -18.09 -5.70 10.25
C PHE A 80 -17.35 -4.38 10.54
N GLU A 81 -17.22 -4.01 11.82
CA GLU A 81 -16.52 -2.76 12.20
C GLU A 81 -15.03 -2.83 11.86
N LYS A 82 -14.39 -3.98 12.05
CA LYS A 82 -12.97 -4.18 11.73
C LYS A 82 -12.72 -4.06 10.23
N VAL A 83 -13.54 -4.73 9.42
CA VAL A 83 -13.46 -4.62 7.96
C VAL A 83 -13.71 -3.18 7.50
N ALA A 84 -14.65 -2.46 8.10
CA ALA A 84 -14.86 -1.05 7.78
C ALA A 84 -13.62 -0.18 8.05
N MET A 85 -12.89 -0.44 9.14
CA MET A 85 -11.62 0.23 9.43
C MET A 85 -10.53 -0.11 8.42
N LEU A 86 -10.38 -1.39 8.06
CA LEU A 86 -9.38 -1.84 7.07
C LEU A 86 -9.62 -1.20 5.70
N LYS A 87 -10.88 -1.13 5.26
CA LYS A 87 -11.27 -0.40 4.04
C LYS A 87 -10.93 1.09 4.12
N ARG A 88 -11.08 1.70 5.30
CA ARG A 88 -10.73 3.11 5.48
C ARG A 88 -9.23 3.33 5.30
N ASP A 89 -8.39 2.39 5.74
CA ASP A 89 -6.95 2.45 5.52
C ASP A 89 -6.60 2.31 4.04
N HIS A 90 -7.28 1.43 3.29
CA HIS A 90 -7.16 1.38 1.84
C HIS A 90 -7.49 2.72 1.17
N ASP A 91 -8.59 3.35 1.59
CA ASP A 91 -8.96 4.66 1.07
C ASP A 91 -7.89 5.70 1.37
N LEU A 92 -7.35 5.74 2.60
CA LEU A 92 -6.24 6.65 2.94
C LEU A 92 -5.03 6.45 2.03
N MET A 93 -4.67 5.19 1.73
CA MET A 93 -3.59 4.90 0.79
C MET A 93 -3.90 5.37 -0.63
N ARG A 94 -5.14 5.17 -1.11
CA ARG A 94 -5.61 5.69 -2.41
C ARG A 94 -5.56 7.22 -2.47
N TYR A 95 -5.98 7.91 -1.42
CA TYR A 95 -5.91 9.37 -1.36
C TYR A 95 -4.46 9.87 -1.43
N LEU A 96 -3.56 9.28 -0.63
CA LEU A 96 -2.17 9.71 -0.59
C LEU A 96 -1.42 9.43 -1.90
N ILE A 97 -1.67 8.30 -2.56
CA ILE A 97 -0.99 8.01 -3.84
C ILE A 97 -1.45 8.95 -4.96
N GLU A 98 -2.72 9.36 -4.97
CA GLU A 98 -3.20 10.39 -5.90
C GLU A 98 -2.62 11.77 -5.59
N GLU A 99 -2.48 12.15 -4.30
CA GLU A 99 -1.76 13.37 -3.94
C GLU A 99 -0.30 13.36 -4.42
N VAL A 100 0.39 12.22 -4.24
CA VAL A 100 1.76 12.05 -4.74
C VAL A 100 1.83 12.29 -6.24
N LYS A 101 0.94 11.69 -7.03
CA LYS A 101 0.91 11.88 -8.49
C LYS A 101 0.71 13.35 -8.88
N GLN A 102 -0.12 14.08 -8.15
CA GLN A 102 -0.32 15.52 -8.38
C GLN A 102 0.92 16.36 -8.02
N LEU A 103 1.66 15.97 -6.98
CA LEU A 103 2.91 16.64 -6.60
C LEU A 103 4.05 16.35 -7.57
N LEU A 104 4.18 15.10 -8.02
CA LEU A 104 5.19 14.67 -9.00
C LEU A 104 5.07 15.42 -10.33
N ALA A 105 3.85 15.80 -10.74
CA ALA A 105 3.63 16.63 -11.93
C ALA A 105 4.22 18.05 -11.82
N GLN A 106 4.56 18.50 -10.60
CA GLN A 106 5.14 19.81 -10.34
C GLN A 106 6.65 19.71 -10.09
N ARG A 107 7.04 18.96 -9.06
CA ARG A 107 8.45 18.72 -8.68
C ARG A 107 8.54 17.58 -7.68
N ILE A 108 9.71 16.95 -7.64
CA ILE A 108 10.06 15.99 -6.59
C ILE A 108 10.73 16.76 -5.46
N ASP A 109 10.10 16.79 -4.28
CA ASP A 109 10.60 17.48 -3.10
C ASP A 109 10.30 16.71 -1.80
N GLN A 110 10.58 17.34 -0.67
CA GLN A 110 10.36 16.75 0.65
C GLN A 110 8.88 16.38 0.91
N ASP A 111 7.92 17.09 0.29
CA ASP A 111 6.49 16.82 0.49
C ASP A 111 6.09 15.50 -0.17
N VAL A 112 6.68 15.19 -1.34
CA VAL A 112 6.55 13.88 -2.01
C VAL A 112 7.11 12.77 -1.12
N LEU A 113 8.34 12.93 -0.62
CA LEU A 113 8.98 11.94 0.25
C LEU A 113 8.17 11.67 1.52
N THR A 114 7.64 12.74 2.13
CA THR A 114 6.81 12.63 3.34
C THR A 114 5.56 11.78 3.12
N ARG A 115 4.94 11.87 1.94
CA ARG A 115 3.75 11.06 1.61
C ARG A 115 4.06 9.60 1.36
N PHE A 116 5.20 9.28 0.73
CA PHE A 116 5.63 7.89 0.61
C PHE A 116 5.95 7.26 1.97
N HIS A 117 6.60 7.99 2.87
CA HIS A 117 6.81 7.51 4.24
C HIS A 117 5.49 7.31 4.99
N ALA A 118 4.53 8.23 4.85
CA ALA A 118 3.19 8.06 5.42
C ALA A 118 2.48 6.81 4.88
N LEU A 119 2.56 6.56 3.57
CA LEU A 119 2.01 5.35 2.93
C LEU A 119 2.63 4.08 3.51
N LEU A 120 3.96 4.01 3.69
CA LEU A 120 4.63 2.87 4.31
C LEU A 120 4.10 2.60 5.73
N HIS A 121 3.95 3.65 6.55
CA HIS A 121 3.45 3.48 7.91
C HIS A 121 2.01 2.98 7.95
N ILE A 122 1.13 3.54 7.10
CA ILE A 122 -0.27 3.11 7.01
C ILE A 122 -0.33 1.64 6.56
N ASN A 123 0.36 1.28 5.48
CA ASN A 123 0.35 -0.09 4.96
C ASN A 123 0.84 -1.09 6.01
N ARG A 124 1.89 -0.77 6.77
CA ARG A 124 2.41 -1.66 7.81
C ARG A 124 1.39 -1.90 8.92
N MET A 125 0.77 -0.84 9.43
CA MET A 125 -0.26 -0.96 10.47
C MET A 125 -1.48 -1.72 9.96
N HIS A 126 -1.91 -1.41 8.73
CA HIS A 126 -3.02 -2.07 8.06
C HIS A 126 -2.78 -3.57 7.91
N SER A 127 -1.66 -3.98 7.32
CA SER A 127 -1.34 -5.41 7.12
C SER A 127 -1.24 -6.17 8.44
N ASP A 128 -0.67 -5.58 9.48
CA ASP A 128 -0.56 -6.21 10.80
C ASP A 128 -1.95 -6.41 11.45
N ASP A 129 -2.84 -5.42 11.35
CA ASP A 129 -4.19 -5.49 11.88
C ASP A 129 -5.08 -6.46 11.08
N GLU A 130 -5.00 -6.44 9.76
CA GLU A 130 -5.73 -7.35 8.88
C GLU A 130 -5.38 -8.81 9.17
N GLU A 131 -4.08 -9.13 9.20
CA GLU A 131 -3.59 -10.48 9.49
C GLU A 131 -4.00 -10.96 10.88
N LYS A 132 -4.13 -10.04 11.84
CA LYS A 132 -4.52 -10.36 13.22
C LYS A 132 -6.02 -10.55 13.41
N PHE A 133 -6.84 -9.79 12.68
CA PHE A 133 -8.29 -9.80 12.87
C PHE A 133 -9.01 -10.78 11.95
N LEU A 134 -8.46 -11.05 10.75
CA LEU A 134 -9.15 -11.84 9.73
C LEU A 134 -8.62 -13.28 9.56
N PHE A 135 -7.55 -13.67 10.29
CA PHE A 135 -6.95 -15.00 10.26
C PHE A 135 -6.69 -15.55 11.67
#